data_AF-A0A4U5VPS2-F1
#
_entry.id   AF-A0A4U5VPS2-F1
#
_cell.length_a   1.000
_cell.length_b   1.000
_cell.length_c   1.000
_cell.angle_alpha   90.00
_cell.angle_beta   90.00
_cell.angle_gamma   90.00
#
_symmetry.space_group_name_H-M   'P 1'
#
loop_
_entity.id
_entity.type
_entity.pdbx_description
1 polymer ?
#
loop_
_entity_poly.entity_id
_entity_poly.type
_entity_poly.pdbx_seq_one_letter_code
_entity_poly.pdbx_strand_id
1 'polypeptide(L)'
;MGLTISSLFSRLFGKKQMRILMVGLDAAGKTTILYKLKLGEIVTTIPTIGTTGLIFVVDSNDRERVAESAEELAKMIHEDELKEAVILVFANKQDLPNAMGVSELTDKLGLHNLRSRTWHVQATCATQGTGLYEGLDWLSSELSKR
;
A
#
# COMPACT_ATOMS: atom_id res chain seq x y z
N MET A 1 -6.50 -20.00 15.70
CA MET A 1 -5.61 -18.83 15.65
C MET A 1 -6.26 -17.70 14.85
N GLY A 2 -7.28 -17.05 15.39
CA GLY A 2 -8.13 -16.08 14.66
C GLY A 2 -8.24 -14.71 15.31
N LEU A 3 -7.26 -14.31 16.13
CA LEU A 3 -7.37 -13.14 17.02
C LEU A 3 -6.43 -11.96 16.66
N THR A 4 -5.51 -12.12 15.70
CA THR A 4 -4.48 -11.10 15.42
C THR A 4 -4.92 -10.03 14.41
N ILE A 5 -5.79 -10.37 13.44
CA ILE A 5 -6.25 -9.42 12.41
C ILE A 5 -7.23 -8.40 13.02
N SER A 6 -8.14 -8.85 13.88
CA SER A 6 -9.14 -7.99 14.51
C SER A 6 -8.50 -6.93 15.41
N SER A 7 -7.39 -7.24 16.09
CA SER A 7 -6.71 -6.26 16.95
C SER A 7 -6.05 -5.13 16.15
N LEU A 8 -5.43 -5.44 15.01
CA LEU A 8 -4.82 -4.41 14.17
C LEU A 8 -5.85 -3.59 13.41
N PHE A 9 -6.90 -4.25 12.94
CA PHE A 9 -8.07 -3.56 12.41
C PHE A 9 -8.72 -2.66 13.46
N SER A 10 -8.89 -3.12 14.70
CA SER A 10 -9.41 -2.28 15.77
C SER A 10 -8.49 -1.11 16.12
N ARG A 11 -7.18 -1.21 15.86
CA ARG A 11 -6.23 -0.10 16.03
C ARG A 11 -6.26 0.88 14.85
N LEU A 12 -6.35 0.37 13.63
CA LEU A 12 -6.54 1.17 12.43
C LEU A 12 -7.88 1.93 12.46
N PHE A 13 -8.93 1.32 13.00
CA PHE A 13 -10.31 1.84 12.92
C PHE A 13 -10.89 2.36 14.24
N GLY A 14 -10.25 2.14 15.40
CA GLY A 14 -10.86 2.34 16.72
C GLY A 14 -10.57 3.65 17.44
N LYS A 15 -9.76 4.57 16.90
CA LYS A 15 -9.46 5.86 17.58
C LYS A 15 -9.57 7.13 16.73
N LYS A 16 -9.53 7.02 15.39
CA LYS A 16 -9.67 8.13 14.44
C LYS A 16 -10.15 7.53 13.13
N GLN A 17 -11.13 8.14 12.46
CA GLN A 17 -11.63 7.62 11.18
C GLN A 17 -10.52 7.83 10.13
N MET A 18 -9.78 6.78 9.79
CA MET A 18 -8.68 6.86 8.83
C MET A 18 -9.19 6.64 7.41
N ARG A 19 -8.69 7.43 6.48
CA ARG A 19 -9.03 7.35 5.05
C ARG A 19 -7.81 6.83 4.32
N ILE A 20 -7.88 5.57 3.92
CA ILE A 20 -6.79 4.88 3.20
C ILE A 20 -7.22 4.68 1.75
N LEU A 21 -6.41 5.18 0.82
CA LEU A 21 -6.58 4.95 -0.60
C LEU A 21 -5.67 3.80 -1.04
N MET A 22 -6.20 2.78 -1.72
CA MET A 22 -5.41 1.70 -2.30
C MET A 22 -5.46 1.75 -3.83
N VAL A 23 -4.31 1.89 -4.47
CA VAL A 23 -4.16 2.09 -5.92
C VAL A 23 -2.94 1.36 -6.45
N GLY A 24 -2.76 1.36 -7.77
CA GLY A 24 -1.74 0.60 -8.50
C GLY A 24 -2.28 0.16 -9.85
N LEU A 25 -1.43 -0.33 -10.74
CA LEU A 25 -1.83 -0.80 -12.07
C LEU A 25 -2.80 -2.00 -12.00
N ASP A 26 -3.47 -2.29 -13.12
CA ASP A 26 -4.27 -3.51 -13.26
C ASP A 26 -3.42 -4.76 -13.00
N ALA A 27 -4.06 -5.82 -12.52
CA ALA A 27 -3.42 -7.08 -12.14
C ALA A 27 -2.32 -6.98 -11.05
N ALA A 28 -2.02 -5.81 -10.47
CA ALA A 28 -1.06 -5.66 -9.38
C ALA A 28 -1.43 -6.42 -8.09
N GLY A 29 -2.72 -6.77 -7.92
CA GLY A 29 -3.20 -7.61 -6.82
C GLY A 29 -4.02 -6.89 -5.75
N LYS A 30 -4.46 -5.64 -6.00
CA LYS A 30 -5.32 -4.85 -5.09
C LYS A 30 -6.55 -5.63 -4.59
N THR A 31 -7.32 -6.21 -5.50
CA THR A 31 -8.52 -7.00 -5.15
C THR A 31 -8.16 -8.20 -4.29
N THR A 32 -7.09 -8.94 -4.63
CA THR A 32 -6.62 -10.08 -3.83
C THR A 32 -6.28 -9.66 -2.40
N ILE A 33 -5.63 -8.52 -2.22
CA ILE A 33 -5.32 -7.95 -0.90
C ILE A 33 -6.61 -7.64 -0.13
N LEU A 34 -7.57 -6.95 -0.74
CA LEU A 34 -8.85 -6.63 -0.09
C LEU A 34 -9.59 -7.88 0.37
N TYR A 35 -9.66 -8.91 -0.48
CA TYR A 35 -10.28 -10.19 -0.14
C TYR A 35 -9.55 -10.90 1.02
N LYS A 36 -8.21 -10.85 1.05
CA LYS A 36 -7.44 -11.44 2.16
C LYS A 36 -7.64 -10.73 3.48
N LEU A 37 -7.78 -9.41 3.46
CA LEU A 37 -8.00 -8.63 4.67
C LEU A 37 -9.42 -8.82 5.23
N LYS A 38 -10.33 -9.45 4.47
CA LYS A 38 -11.73 -9.70 4.87
C LYS A 38 -12.39 -8.43 5.44
N LEU A 39 -12.06 -7.31 4.80
CA LEU A 39 -12.63 -6.00 5.08
C LEU A 39 -14.15 -6.11 4.89
N GLY A 40 -14.89 -6.09 6.00
CA GLY A 40 -16.30 -6.49 6.07
C GLY A 40 -17.28 -5.65 5.27
N GLU A 41 -16.85 -4.60 4.57
CA GLU A 41 -17.70 -3.82 3.66
C GLU A 41 -16.87 -3.33 2.46
N ILE A 42 -17.23 -3.77 1.26
CA ILE A 42 -16.76 -3.16 0.01
C ILE A 42 -17.62 -1.91 -0.19
N VAL A 43 -17.12 -0.75 0.22
CA VAL A 43 -17.84 0.52 0.04
C VAL A 43 -17.35 1.19 -1.25
N THR A 44 -18.32 1.57 -2.08
CA THR A 44 -18.15 2.26 -3.36
C THR A 44 -17.62 3.69 -3.18
N THR A 45 -17.19 4.29 -4.28
CA THR A 45 -16.49 5.58 -4.39
C THR A 45 -17.05 6.68 -3.50
N ILE A 46 -16.23 7.19 -2.58
CA ILE A 46 -16.48 8.40 -1.78
C ILE A 46 -15.41 9.43 -2.19
N PRO A 47 -15.75 10.69 -2.49
CA PRO A 47 -14.75 11.71 -2.81
C PRO A 47 -13.70 11.84 -1.69
N THR A 48 -12.43 11.77 -2.07
CA THR A 48 -11.25 11.54 -1.21
C THR A 48 -10.74 12.79 -0.51
N ILE A 49 -11.62 13.65 0.01
CA ILE A 49 -11.17 14.72 0.90
C ILE A 49 -10.64 14.06 2.20
N GLY A 50 -9.39 14.35 2.54
CA GLY A 50 -8.77 13.94 3.80
C GLY A 50 -8.14 12.53 3.79
N THR A 51 -7.63 12.04 2.67
CA THR A 51 -6.85 10.78 2.62
C THR A 51 -5.59 10.91 3.46
N THR A 52 -5.49 10.13 4.54
CA THR A 52 -4.34 10.17 5.46
C THR A 52 -3.26 9.17 5.08
N GLY A 53 -3.62 8.09 4.36
CA GLY A 53 -2.68 7.06 3.93
C GLY A 53 -2.94 6.57 2.50
N LEU A 54 -1.86 6.27 1.79
CA LEU A 54 -1.83 5.73 0.44
C LEU A 54 -1.18 4.35 0.47
N ILE A 55 -1.87 3.32 -0.01
CA ILE A 55 -1.32 2.00 -0.30
C ILE A 55 -1.14 1.89 -1.81
N PHE A 56 0.10 1.85 -2.26
CA PHE A 56 0.46 1.67 -3.66
C PHE A 56 0.90 0.23 -3.91
N VAL A 57 0.15 -0.51 -4.72
CA VAL A 57 0.41 -1.94 -4.98
C VAL A 57 1.12 -2.08 -6.32
N VAL A 58 2.28 -2.74 -6.32
CA VAL A 58 3.08 -2.98 -7.54
C VAL A 58 3.24 -4.48 -7.75
N ASP A 59 3.05 -4.91 -9.01
CA ASP A 59 3.43 -6.26 -9.42
C ASP A 59 4.95 -6.33 -9.55
N SER A 60 5.60 -7.03 -8.62
CA SER A 60 7.06 -7.14 -8.63
C SER A 60 7.57 -8.01 -9.78
N ASN A 61 6.73 -8.87 -10.37
CA ASN A 61 7.12 -9.73 -11.48
C ASN A 61 6.90 -9.04 -12.85
N ASP A 62 6.17 -7.93 -12.89
CA ASP A 62 5.96 -7.14 -14.10
C ASP A 62 7.04 -6.06 -14.25
N ARG A 63 8.19 -6.51 -14.78
CA ARG A 63 9.36 -5.65 -14.99
C ARG A 63 9.18 -4.62 -16.09
N GLU A 64 8.22 -4.83 -17.00
CA GLU A 64 7.96 -3.95 -18.15
C GLU A 64 7.12 -2.74 -17.74
N ARG A 65 6.10 -2.95 -16.89
CA ARG A 65 5.18 -1.87 -16.44
C ARG A 65 5.58 -1.18 -15.14
N VAL A 66 6.76 -1.47 -14.60
CA VAL A 66 7.25 -0.78 -13.40
C VAL A 66 7.53 0.71 -13.64
N ALA A 67 7.94 1.09 -14.85
CA ALA A 67 8.13 2.49 -15.23
C ALA A 67 6.79 3.23 -15.24
N GLU A 68 5.74 2.63 -15.81
CA GLU A 68 4.37 3.15 -15.76
C GLU A 68 3.88 3.28 -14.30
N SER A 69 4.17 2.29 -13.46
CA SER A 69 3.86 2.38 -12.02
C SER A 69 4.57 3.55 -11.33
N ALA A 70 5.83 3.82 -11.69
CA ALA A 70 6.57 4.95 -11.15
C ALA A 70 5.97 6.30 -11.60
N GLU A 71 5.57 6.42 -12.86
CA GLU A 71 4.88 7.60 -13.38
C GLU A 71 3.54 7.85 -12.70
N GLU A 72 2.73 6.80 -12.49
CA GLU A 72 1.45 6.92 -11.79
C GLU A 72 1.63 7.31 -10.33
N LEU A 73 2.58 6.69 -9.63
CA LEU A 73 2.91 7.11 -8.26
C LEU A 73 3.38 8.57 -8.23
N ALA A 74 4.23 8.98 -9.19
CA ALA A 74 4.70 10.34 -9.31
C ALA A 74 3.56 11.33 -9.53
N LYS A 75 2.56 11.02 -10.37
CA LYS A 75 1.36 11.87 -10.52
C LYS A 75 0.61 12.00 -9.19
N MET A 76 0.31 10.88 -8.54
CA MET A 76 -0.46 10.84 -7.30
C MET A 76 0.19 11.63 -6.16
N ILE A 77 1.52 11.58 -6.00
CA ILE A 77 2.19 12.31 -4.92
C ILE A 77 2.20 13.83 -5.11
N HIS A 78 1.89 14.33 -6.31
CA HIS A 78 1.78 15.77 -6.59
C HIS A 78 0.34 16.28 -6.45
N GLU A 79 -0.65 15.40 -6.31
CA GLU A 79 -2.03 15.80 -6.02
C GLU A 79 -2.13 16.43 -4.62
N ASP A 80 -2.81 17.58 -4.53
CA ASP A 80 -2.93 18.35 -3.30
C ASP A 80 -3.58 17.53 -2.17
N GLU A 81 -4.55 16.67 -2.51
CA GLU A 81 -5.24 15.78 -1.57
C GLU A 81 -4.34 14.70 -0.97
N LEU A 82 -3.23 14.38 -1.64
CA LEU A 82 -2.30 13.32 -1.24
C LEU A 82 -0.97 13.86 -0.71
N LYS A 83 -0.77 15.19 -0.69
CA LYS A 83 0.49 15.84 -0.28
C LYS A 83 0.98 15.48 1.12
N GLU A 84 0.06 15.13 2.01
CA GLU A 84 0.35 14.74 3.40
C GLU A 84 0.18 13.25 3.68
N ALA A 85 -0.23 12.45 2.68
CA ALA A 85 -0.48 11.02 2.89
C ALA A 85 0.81 10.26 3.25
N VAL A 86 0.71 9.34 4.21
CA VAL A 86 1.74 8.32 4.48
C VAL A 86 1.67 7.24 3.40
N ILE A 87 2.79 6.86 2.82
CA ILE A 87 2.83 6.00 1.63
C ILE A 87 3.34 4.61 2.00
N LEU A 88 2.50 3.59 1.90
CA LEU A 88 2.90 2.18 1.94
C LEU A 88 2.95 1.62 0.52
N VAL A 89 4.10 1.11 0.09
CA VAL A 89 4.22 0.38 -1.18
C VAL A 89 4.21 -1.11 -0.89
N PHE A 90 3.26 -1.84 -1.44
CA PHE A 90 3.31 -3.30 -1.47
C PHE A 90 4.04 -3.76 -2.72
N ALA A 91 5.26 -4.28 -2.54
CA ALA A 91 5.98 -5.04 -3.56
C ALA A 91 5.34 -6.44 -3.62
N ASN A 92 4.27 -6.59 -4.40
CA ASN A 92 3.43 -7.78 -4.40
C ASN A 92 3.93 -8.83 -5.41
N LYS A 93 3.45 -10.07 -5.26
CA LYS A 93 3.83 -11.25 -6.07
C LYS A 93 5.29 -11.69 -5.88
N GLN A 94 5.82 -11.54 -4.67
CA GLN A 94 7.18 -11.97 -4.31
C GLN A 94 7.38 -13.49 -4.34
N ASP A 95 6.30 -14.25 -4.49
CA ASP A 95 6.33 -15.70 -4.70
C ASP A 95 6.76 -16.12 -6.13
N LEU A 96 6.79 -15.18 -7.08
CA LEU A 96 7.15 -15.46 -8.46
C LEU A 96 8.67 -15.39 -8.68
N PRO A 97 9.24 -16.27 -9.55
CA PRO A 97 10.69 -16.44 -9.66
C PRO A 97 11.46 -15.23 -10.19
N ASN A 98 10.79 -14.32 -10.91
CA ASN A 98 11.42 -13.13 -11.49
C ASN A 98 11.03 -11.83 -10.76
N ALA A 99 10.41 -11.94 -9.58
CA ALA A 99 9.99 -10.79 -8.81
C ALA A 99 11.17 -9.88 -8.46
N MET A 100 11.02 -8.57 -8.71
CA MET A 100 11.93 -7.54 -8.26
C MET A 100 11.94 -7.50 -6.73
N GLY A 101 13.14 -7.56 -6.13
CA GLY A 101 13.28 -7.39 -4.69
C GLY A 101 12.93 -5.96 -4.25
N VAL A 102 12.74 -5.77 -2.95
CA VAL A 102 12.38 -4.46 -2.37
C VAL A 102 13.33 -3.35 -2.81
N SER A 103 14.65 -3.59 -2.73
CA SER A 103 15.67 -2.59 -3.12
C SER A 103 15.52 -2.18 -4.58
N GLU A 104 15.40 -3.15 -5.50
CA GLU A 104 15.24 -2.86 -6.93
C GLU A 104 13.97 -2.06 -7.20
N LEU A 105 12.86 -2.42 -6.53
CA LEU A 105 11.60 -1.71 -6.68
C LEU A 105 11.68 -0.28 -6.12
N THR A 106 12.34 -0.08 -4.98
CA THR A 106 12.57 1.25 -4.38
C THR A 106 13.32 2.16 -5.35
N ASP A 107 14.37 1.64 -5.99
CA ASP A 107 15.16 2.38 -6.98
C ASP A 107 14.31 2.73 -8.21
N LYS A 108 13.61 1.75 -8.79
CA LYS A 108 12.80 1.95 -10.01
C LYS A 108 11.62 2.89 -9.82
N LEU A 109 11.02 2.91 -8.63
CA LEU A 109 9.96 3.86 -8.28
C LEU A 109 10.50 5.24 -7.88
N GLY A 110 11.83 5.41 -7.76
CA GLY A 110 12.44 6.69 -7.41
C GLY A 110 12.10 7.16 -5.98
N LEU A 111 11.80 6.25 -5.05
CA LEU A 111 11.31 6.61 -3.72
C LEU A 111 12.34 7.40 -2.89
N HIS A 112 13.63 7.23 -3.20
CA HIS A 112 14.72 8.01 -2.60
C HIS A 112 14.59 9.52 -2.84
N ASN A 113 13.85 9.93 -3.86
CA ASN A 113 13.61 11.35 -4.15
C ASN A 113 12.53 11.96 -3.25
N LEU A 114 11.73 11.14 -2.56
CA LEU A 114 10.61 11.57 -1.71
C LEU A 114 11.05 11.97 -0.30
N ARG A 115 12.05 12.85 -0.20
CA ARG A 115 12.74 13.19 1.07
C ARG A 115 11.82 13.82 2.13
N SER A 116 10.74 14.46 1.72
CA SER A 116 9.75 15.10 2.61
C SER A 116 8.52 14.23 2.89
N ARG A 117 8.51 12.97 2.43
CA ARG A 117 7.38 12.05 2.59
C ARG A 117 7.74 10.90 3.52
N THR A 118 6.76 10.44 4.31
CA THR A 118 6.87 9.19 5.06
C THR A 118 6.47 8.03 4.16
N TRP A 119 7.40 7.12 3.88
CA TRP A 119 7.12 5.96 3.05
C TRP A 119 7.78 4.67 3.56
N HIS A 120 7.24 3.53 3.15
CA HIS A 120 7.82 2.20 3.39
C HIS A 120 7.47 1.24 2.24
N VAL A 121 8.37 0.30 1.96
CA VAL A 121 8.15 -0.76 0.96
C VAL A 121 8.12 -2.11 1.67
N GLN A 122 7.04 -2.85 1.49
CA GLN A 122 6.83 -4.15 2.11
C GLN A 122 6.72 -5.24 1.04
N ALA A 123 7.65 -6.18 1.07
CA ALA A 123 7.59 -7.42 0.29
C ALA A 123 6.33 -8.21 0.67
N THR A 124 5.54 -8.62 -0.32
CA THR A 124 4.20 -9.17 -0.11
C THR A 124 3.87 -10.29 -1.10
N CYS A 125 3.13 -11.30 -0.62
CA CYS A 125 2.40 -12.23 -1.47
C CYS A 125 0.92 -12.20 -1.09
N ALA A 126 0.09 -11.53 -1.89
CA ALA A 126 -1.33 -11.38 -1.59
C ALA A 126 -2.09 -12.72 -1.56
N THR A 127 -1.71 -13.72 -2.35
CA THR A 127 -2.41 -15.03 -2.36
C THR A 127 -2.14 -15.84 -1.09
N GLN A 128 -0.93 -15.72 -0.53
CA GLN A 128 -0.52 -16.38 0.71
C GLN A 128 -0.81 -15.53 1.95
N GLY A 129 -0.92 -14.20 1.80
CA GLY A 129 -1.15 -13.24 2.87
C GLY A 129 0.12 -12.77 3.58
N THR A 130 1.31 -13.19 3.14
CA THR A 130 2.60 -12.81 3.74
C THR A 130 2.91 -11.34 3.47
N GLY A 131 3.48 -10.65 4.45
CA GLY A 131 3.84 -9.22 4.36
C GLY A 131 2.68 -8.24 4.52
N LEU A 132 1.42 -8.69 4.35
CA LEU A 132 0.26 -7.79 4.44
C LEU A 132 0.10 -7.18 5.84
N TYR A 133 0.28 -7.99 6.87
CA TYR A 133 0.09 -7.55 8.25
C TYR A 133 1.19 -6.59 8.67
N GLU A 134 2.44 -6.90 8.34
CA GLU A 134 3.62 -6.12 8.65
C GLU A 134 3.53 -4.72 8.02
N GLY A 135 3.14 -4.65 6.74
CA GLY A 135 2.95 -3.38 6.05
C GLY A 135 1.81 -2.54 6.64
N LEU A 136 0.68 -3.18 6.98
CA LEU A 136 -0.44 -2.48 7.60
C LEU A 136 -0.17 -2.06 9.04
N ASP A 137 0.61 -2.83 9.81
CA ASP A 137 1.05 -2.44 11.15
C ASP A 137 1.95 -1.21 11.11
N TRP A 138 2.92 -1.20 10.18
CA TRP A 138 3.74 -0.03 9.94
C TRP A 138 2.90 1.19 9.57
N LEU A 139 1.97 1.04 8.61
CA LEU A 139 1.10 2.14 8.18
C LEU A 139 0.23 2.64 9.34
N SER A 140 -0.34 1.74 10.14
CA SER A 140 -1.13 2.09 11.32
C SER A 140 -0.30 2.88 12.33
N SER A 141 0.94 2.45 12.57
CA SER A 141 1.85 3.10 13.51
C SER A 141 2.17 4.52 13.06
N GLU A 142 2.53 4.73 11.79
CA GLU A 142 2.84 6.06 11.27
C GLU A 142 1.62 6.99 11.25
N LEU A 143 0.44 6.48 10.88
CA LEU A 143 -0.80 7.26 10.91
C LEU A 143 -1.19 7.68 12.33
N SER A 144 -0.89 6.86 13.34
CA SER A 144 -1.18 7.18 14.75
C SER A 144 -0.32 8.31 15.33
N LYS A 145 0.81 8.64 14.68
CA LYS A 145 1.69 9.75 15.07
C LYS A 145 1.17 11.11 14.58
N ARG A 146 0.16 11.13 13.69
CA ARG A 146 -0.45 12.33 13.11
C ARG A 146 -1.82 12.66 13.74
#